data_AF-A0A8J4CZT5-F1
#
_entry.id   AF-A0A8J4CZT5-F1
#
_cell.length_a   1.000
_cell.length_b   1.000
_cell.length_c   1.000
_cell.angle_alpha   90.00
_cell.angle_beta   90.00
_cell.angle_gamma   90.00
#
_symmetry.space_group_name_H-M   'P 1'
#
loop_
_entity.id
_entity.type
_entity.pdbx_description
1 polymer ?
#
loop_
_entity_poly.entity_id
_entity_poly.type
_entity_poly.pdbx_seq_one_letter_code
_entity_poly.pdbx_strand_id
1 'polypeptide(L)'
;MGYQFLCPAGGQGINEALELTRYFVYVLHTLLFQPSEALRALKAHGSPLVLAEAVALAAALLSWLWYLVTRNCSHVDRMWSILPPIYVAIFGWEDIKRALAAVHVALTASNSRGTGGAIFNPRILTAISTAVSNSGADGRLLVATALTAVWGCRLTFNFWRKGGYSLRYEDYR
;
A
#
# COMPACT_ATOMS: atom_id res chain seq x y z
N MET A 1 -20.47 -1.74 1.52
CA MET A 1 -20.32 -1.46 2.96
C MET A 1 -19.30 -0.35 3.10
N GLY A 2 -19.73 0.80 3.61
CA GLY A 2 -19.01 2.06 3.48
C GLY A 2 -17.84 2.19 4.46
N TYR A 3 -16.71 2.70 3.98
CA TYR A 3 -15.63 3.23 4.80
C TYR A 3 -16.14 4.49 5.52
N GLN A 4 -16.62 4.29 6.74
CA GLN A 4 -17.04 5.37 7.62
C GLN A 4 -15.79 6.05 8.18
N PHE A 5 -15.24 6.99 7.40
CA PHE A 5 -14.31 8.00 7.90
C PHE A 5 -15.07 8.95 8.84
N LEU A 6 -15.21 8.55 10.09
CA LEU A 6 -15.52 9.45 11.19
C LEU A 6 -14.53 9.15 12.29
N CYS A 7 -13.70 10.15 12.61
CA CYS A 7 -12.76 10.15 13.72
C CYS A 7 -13.44 9.53 14.96
N PRO A 8 -13.04 8.33 15.40
CA PRO A 8 -13.55 7.78 16.62
C PRO A 8 -12.94 8.59 17.76
N ALA A 9 -13.78 9.08 18.68
CA ALA A 9 -13.34 9.75 19.91
C ALA A 9 -12.13 9.00 20.48
N GLY A 10 -11.03 9.71 20.79
CA GLY A 10 -9.63 9.25 20.83
C GLY A 10 -9.24 7.95 21.57
N GLY A 11 -10.18 7.15 22.08
CA GLY A 11 -10.00 5.76 22.53
C GLY A 11 -10.64 4.68 21.64
N GLN A 12 -11.63 4.97 20.80
CA GLN A 12 -12.31 3.94 19.98
C GLN A 12 -11.39 3.37 18.88
N GLY A 13 -10.56 4.21 18.24
CA GLY A 13 -9.65 3.75 17.18
C GLY A 13 -8.51 2.86 17.68
N ILE A 14 -8.01 3.10 18.89
CA ILE A 14 -6.95 2.26 19.48
C ILE A 14 -7.52 0.90 19.87
N ASN A 15 -8.70 0.85 20.49
CA ASN A 15 -9.33 -0.42 20.85
C ASN A 15 -9.65 -1.27 19.62
N GLU A 16 -10.13 -0.65 18.54
CA GLU A 16 -10.33 -1.33 17.26
C GLU A 16 -9.02 -1.89 16.69
N ALA A 17 -7.95 -1.09 16.69
CA ALA A 17 -6.64 -1.54 16.24
C ALA A 17 -6.12 -2.72 17.08
N LEU A 18 -6.28 -2.67 18.41
CA LEU A 18 -5.88 -3.75 19.30
C LEU A 18 -6.66 -5.04 19.04
N GLU A 19 -7.96 -4.96 18.76
CA GLU A 19 -8.76 -6.14 18.42
C GLU A 19 -8.37 -6.73 17.06
N LEU A 20 -8.02 -5.90 16.08
CA LEU A 20 -7.46 -6.36 14.80
C LEU A 20 -6.10 -7.05 14.98
N THR A 21 -5.21 -6.47 15.79
CA THR A 21 -3.92 -7.10 16.12
C THR A 21 -4.14 -8.42 16.87
N ARG A 22 -5.10 -8.49 17.81
CA ARG A 22 -5.46 -9.73 18.51
C ARG A 22 -5.96 -10.79 17.52
N TYR A 23 -6.79 -10.39 16.56
CA TYR A 23 -7.25 -11.28 15.50
C TYR A 23 -6.08 -11.80 14.67
N PHE A 24 -5.10 -10.96 14.33
CA PHE A 24 -3.92 -11.39 13.61
C PHE A 24 -3.12 -12.45 14.41
N VAL A 25 -2.96 -12.27 15.72
CA VAL A 25 -2.33 -13.30 16.58
C VAL A 25 -3.10 -14.62 16.54
N TYR A 26 -4.44 -14.59 16.53
CA TYR A 26 -5.26 -15.79 16.33
C TYR A 26 -5.00 -16.46 14.98
N VAL A 27 -4.87 -15.68 13.89
CA VAL A 27 -4.51 -16.19 12.56
C VAL A 27 -3.12 -16.84 12.59
N LEU A 28 -2.15 -16.24 13.27
CA LEU A 28 -0.80 -16.81 13.43
C LEU A 28 -0.83 -18.14 14.18
N HIS A 29 -1.58 -18.22 15.27
CA HIS A 29 -1.76 -19.48 15.99
C HIS A 29 -2.40 -20.54 15.08
N THR A 30 -3.45 -20.18 14.34
CA THR A 30 -4.11 -21.08 13.39
C THR A 30 -3.17 -21.52 12.26
N LEU A 31 -2.27 -20.65 11.80
CA LEU A 31 -1.30 -20.96 10.75
C LEU A 31 -0.38 -22.13 11.12
N LEU A 32 -0.03 -22.27 12.41
CA LEU A 32 0.84 -23.34 12.90
C LEU A 32 0.19 -24.73 12.85
N PHE A 33 -1.13 -24.80 13.02
CA PHE A 33 -1.84 -26.08 13.10
C PHE A 33 -2.70 -26.37 11.86
N GLN A 34 -3.20 -25.34 11.18
CA GLN A 34 -4.14 -25.40 10.05
C GLN A 34 -3.86 -24.28 9.03
N PRO A 35 -2.81 -24.43 8.19
CA PRO A 35 -2.34 -23.35 7.33
C PRO A 35 -3.34 -22.93 6.24
N SER A 36 -4.11 -23.88 5.69
CA SER A 36 -5.09 -23.57 4.64
C SER A 36 -6.28 -22.75 5.16
N GLU A 37 -6.67 -22.96 6.42
CA GLU A 37 -7.71 -22.18 7.09
C GLU A 37 -7.20 -20.79 7.45
N ALA A 38 -5.98 -20.69 8.00
CA ALA A 38 -5.37 -19.40 8.32
C ALA A 38 -5.25 -18.48 7.09
N LEU A 39 -4.81 -19.03 5.95
CA LEU A 39 -4.73 -18.27 4.70
C LEU A 39 -6.10 -17.82 4.20
N ARG A 40 -7.15 -18.62 4.40
CA ARG A 40 -8.53 -18.24 4.07
C ARG A 40 -9.04 -17.16 5.00
N ALA A 41 -8.81 -17.29 6.30
CA ALA A 41 -9.19 -16.32 7.32
C ALA A 41 -8.51 -14.95 7.11
N LEU A 42 -7.22 -14.95 6.73
CA LEU A 42 -6.48 -13.74 6.38
C LEU A 42 -7.08 -13.04 5.16
N LYS A 43 -7.36 -13.80 4.08
CA LYS A 43 -7.95 -13.25 2.85
C LYS A 43 -9.38 -12.76 3.05
N ALA A 44 -10.16 -13.44 3.89
CA ALA A 44 -11.57 -13.14 4.11
C ALA A 44 -11.79 -11.90 5.00
N HIS A 45 -10.88 -11.59 5.93
CA HIS A 45 -11.08 -10.47 6.86
C HIS A 45 -11.07 -9.11 6.17
N GLY A 46 -10.22 -8.90 5.16
CA GLY A 46 -10.20 -7.69 4.35
C GLY A 46 -9.81 -6.38 5.06
N SER A 47 -9.33 -6.44 6.31
CA SER A 47 -8.88 -5.23 7.02
C SER A 47 -7.47 -4.84 6.58
N PRO A 48 -7.20 -3.55 6.33
CA PRO A 48 -5.88 -3.09 5.91
C PRO A 48 -4.82 -3.29 7.01
N LEU A 49 -5.19 -3.17 8.29
CA LEU A 49 -4.25 -3.35 9.41
C LEU A 49 -3.74 -4.79 9.50
N VAL A 50 -4.62 -5.79 9.52
CA VAL A 50 -4.23 -7.22 9.55
C VAL A 50 -3.39 -7.58 8.31
N LEU A 51 -3.70 -7.01 7.14
CA LEU A 51 -2.87 -7.21 5.94
C LEU A 51 -1.49 -6.58 6.10
N ALA A 52 -1.40 -5.36 6.64
CA ALA A 52 -0.13 -4.69 6.90
C ALA A 52 0.74 -5.47 7.91
N GLU A 53 0.14 -5.99 8.99
CA GLU A 53 0.82 -6.85 9.97
C GLU A 53 1.33 -8.15 9.33
N ALA A 54 0.51 -8.79 8.48
CA ALA A 54 0.90 -9.98 7.75
C ALA A 54 2.07 -9.71 6.79
N VAL A 55 2.03 -8.60 6.05
CA VAL A 55 3.11 -8.18 5.14
C VAL A 55 4.39 -7.85 5.93
N ALA A 56 4.28 -7.19 7.07
CA ALA A 56 5.42 -6.88 7.93
C ALA A 56 6.09 -8.13 8.48
N LEU A 57 5.31 -9.08 9.00
CA LEU A 57 5.83 -10.35 9.48
C LEU A 57 6.46 -11.16 8.34
N ALA A 58 5.81 -11.21 7.17
CA ALA A 58 6.37 -11.90 6.01
C ALA A 58 7.69 -11.27 5.56
N ALA A 59 7.78 -9.94 5.52
CA ALA A 59 9.03 -9.24 5.17
C ALA A 59 10.16 -9.53 6.17
N ALA A 60 9.85 -9.54 7.46
CA ALA A 60 10.81 -9.89 8.51
C ALA A 60 11.28 -11.34 8.41
N LEU A 61 10.36 -12.28 8.22
CA LEU A 61 10.69 -13.71 8.04
C LEU A 61 11.49 -13.96 6.77
N LEU A 62 11.12 -13.33 5.65
CA LEU A 62 11.88 -13.44 4.40
C LEU A 62 13.30 -12.90 4.57
N SER A 63 13.44 -11.74 5.21
CA SER A 63 14.77 -11.16 5.51
C SER A 63 15.61 -12.08 6.39
N TRP A 64 15.01 -12.66 7.43
CA TRP A 64 15.69 -13.60 8.33
C TRP A 64 16.05 -14.92 7.64
N LEU A 65 15.13 -15.54 6.90
CA LEU A 65 15.38 -16.77 6.15
C LEU A 65 16.48 -16.58 5.12
N TRP A 66 16.46 -15.44 4.43
CA TRP A 66 17.48 -15.12 3.45
C TRP A 66 18.84 -14.86 4.10
N TYR A 67 18.86 -14.25 5.28
CA TYR A 67 20.07 -14.14 6.10
C TYR A 67 20.66 -15.52 6.45
N LEU A 68 19.85 -16.54 6.74
CA LEU A 68 20.38 -17.89 7.03
C LEU A 68 21.17 -18.48 5.86
N VAL A 69 20.78 -18.17 4.63
CA VAL A 69 21.42 -18.64 3.40
C VAL A 69 22.64 -17.80 3.04
N THR A 70 22.50 -16.47 3.00
CA THR A 70 23.55 -15.58 2.48
C THR A 70 24.46 -15.01 3.55
N ARG A 71 24.10 -15.12 4.83
CA ARG A 71 24.79 -14.48 5.97
C ARG A 71 24.94 -12.96 5.83
N ASN A 72 23.99 -12.34 5.13
CA ASN A 72 24.01 -10.93 4.78
C ASN A 72 22.78 -10.25 5.39
N CYS A 73 22.98 -9.16 6.13
CA CYS A 73 21.90 -8.44 6.81
C CYS A 73 21.27 -7.34 5.94
N SER A 74 21.86 -6.98 4.80
CA SER A 74 21.42 -5.87 3.96
C SER A 74 20.07 -6.09 3.26
N HIS A 75 19.48 -7.29 3.34
CA HIS A 75 18.18 -7.57 2.72
C HIS A 75 17.07 -6.66 3.23
N VAL A 76 17.14 -6.27 4.50
CA VAL A 76 16.21 -5.29 5.08
C VAL A 76 16.35 -3.94 4.37
N ASP A 77 17.58 -3.48 4.12
CA ASP A 77 17.86 -2.22 3.43
C ASP A 77 17.37 -2.23 1.99
N ARG A 78 17.46 -3.38 1.32
CA ARG A 78 16.92 -3.57 -0.05
C ARG A 78 15.40 -3.37 -0.07
N MET A 79 14.70 -3.89 0.94
CA MET A 79 13.25 -3.82 1.05
C MET A 79 12.74 -2.43 1.49
N TRP A 80 13.57 -1.65 2.18
CA TRP A 80 13.20 -0.34 2.72
C TRP A 80 12.71 0.66 1.66
N SER A 81 13.15 0.53 0.42
CA SER A 81 12.70 1.40 -0.67
C SER A 81 11.30 1.06 -1.21
N ILE A 82 10.77 -0.13 -0.89
CA ILE A 82 9.55 -0.70 -1.45
C ILE A 82 8.45 -0.84 -0.38
N LEU A 83 8.81 -1.20 0.85
CA LEU A 83 7.85 -1.44 1.94
C LEU A 83 7.00 -0.21 2.30
N PRO A 84 7.55 1.02 2.44
CA PRO A 84 6.73 2.18 2.79
C PRO A 84 5.61 2.48 1.76
N PRO A 85 5.88 2.52 0.43
CA PRO A 85 4.82 2.60 -0.57
C PRO A 85 3.76 1.50 -0.44
N ILE A 86 4.18 0.25 -0.18
CA ILE A 86 3.24 -0.88 -0.01
C ILE A 86 2.33 -0.64 1.19
N TYR A 87 2.87 -0.27 2.35
CA TYR A 87 2.05 -0.03 3.54
C TYR A 87 1.02 1.08 3.31
N VAL A 88 1.44 2.20 2.72
CA VAL A 88 0.50 3.30 2.44
C VAL A 88 -0.56 2.87 1.42
N ALA A 89 -0.18 2.10 0.40
CA ALA A 89 -1.12 1.57 -0.59
C ALA A 89 -2.12 0.57 0.01
N ILE A 90 -1.74 -0.21 1.03
CA ILE A 90 -2.65 -1.12 1.74
C ILE A 90 -3.79 -0.32 2.40
N PHE A 91 -3.47 0.77 3.08
CA PHE A 91 -4.48 1.64 3.72
C PHE A 91 -5.26 2.48 2.71
N GLY A 92 -4.62 2.94 1.63
CA GLY A 92 -5.24 3.77 0.60
C GLY A 92 -5.90 3.01 -0.55
N TRP A 93 -5.91 1.66 -0.56
CA TRP A 93 -6.31 0.86 -1.73
C TRP A 93 -7.71 1.20 -2.25
N GLU A 94 -8.64 1.44 -1.33
CA GLU A 94 -10.04 1.67 -1.64
C GLU A 94 -10.26 3.08 -2.18
N ASP A 95 -9.56 4.05 -1.60
CA ASP A 95 -9.50 5.43 -2.08
C ASP A 95 -8.87 5.50 -3.48
N ILE A 96 -7.80 4.75 -3.72
CA ILE A 96 -7.16 4.63 -5.03
C ILE A 96 -8.16 4.09 -6.06
N LYS A 97 -8.88 3.01 -5.75
CA LYS A 97 -9.90 2.45 -6.66
C LYS A 97 -11.00 3.46 -6.99
N ARG A 98 -11.50 4.19 -5.97
CA ARG A 98 -12.53 5.22 -6.14
C ARG A 98 -12.04 6.36 -7.03
N ALA A 99 -10.83 6.86 -6.77
CA ALA A 99 -10.21 7.92 -7.56
C ALA A 99 -9.98 7.47 -9.01
N LEU A 100 -9.44 6.26 -9.23
CA LEU A 100 -9.20 5.71 -10.57
C LEU A 100 -10.51 5.52 -11.35
N ALA A 101 -11.56 5.02 -10.71
CA ALA A 101 -12.88 4.89 -11.33
C ALA A 101 -13.44 6.26 -11.75
N ALA A 102 -13.32 7.27 -10.88
CA ALA A 102 -13.76 8.62 -11.18
C ALA A 102 -12.96 9.27 -12.33
N VAL A 103 -11.63 9.08 -12.35
CA VAL A 103 -10.75 9.53 -13.43
C VAL A 103 -11.14 8.86 -14.75
N HIS A 104 -11.37 7.54 -14.74
CA HIS A 104 -11.76 6.81 -15.94
C HIS A 104 -13.07 7.33 -16.54
N VAL A 105 -14.09 7.59 -15.71
CA VAL A 105 -15.35 8.20 -16.15
C VAL A 105 -15.11 9.60 -16.74
N ALA A 106 -14.28 10.42 -16.10
CA ALA A 106 -13.96 11.77 -16.57
C ALA A 106 -13.23 11.76 -17.92
N LEU A 107 -12.27 10.85 -18.10
CA LEU A 107 -11.51 10.69 -19.36
C LEU A 107 -12.41 10.19 -20.49
N THR A 108 -13.26 9.20 -20.23
CA THR A 108 -14.22 8.70 -21.22
C THR A 108 -15.20 9.79 -21.65
N ALA A 109 -15.73 10.57 -20.71
CA ALA A 109 -16.58 11.72 -21.00
C ALA A 109 -15.86 12.83 -21.79
N SER A 110 -14.55 12.99 -21.58
CA SER A 110 -13.73 13.96 -22.33
C SER A 110 -13.49 13.52 -23.78
N ASN A 111 -13.27 12.23 -24.02
CA ASN A 111 -13.11 11.69 -25.37
C ASN A 111 -14.36 11.89 -26.23
N SER A 112 -15.56 11.75 -25.65
CA SER A 112 -16.83 11.98 -26.35
C SER A 112 -17.05 13.43 -26.79
N ARG A 113 -16.30 14.39 -26.24
CA ARG A 113 -16.45 15.83 -26.53
C ARG A 113 -15.48 16.37 -27.60
N GLY A 114 -14.76 15.50 -28.31
CA GLY A 114 -13.83 15.90 -29.39
C GLY A 114 -12.68 16.80 -28.91
N THR A 115 -12.33 16.73 -27.63
CA THR A 115 -11.30 17.59 -27.03
C THR A 115 -9.93 16.96 -27.31
N GLY A 116 -9.27 17.40 -28.38
CA GLY A 116 -8.05 16.79 -28.91
C GLY A 116 -6.91 16.64 -27.89
N GLY A 117 -6.43 15.40 -27.73
CA GLY A 117 -5.03 14.95 -27.70
C GLY A 117 -4.03 15.46 -26.65
N ALA A 118 -4.29 16.54 -25.91
CA ALA A 118 -3.31 17.09 -24.98
C ALA A 118 -3.69 16.75 -23.53
N ILE A 119 -2.91 15.89 -22.89
CA ILE A 119 -3.02 15.56 -21.45
C ILE A 119 -2.95 16.82 -20.56
N PHE A 120 -2.33 17.89 -21.07
CA PHE A 120 -2.24 19.21 -20.42
C PHE A 120 -3.38 20.18 -20.79
N ASN A 121 -4.46 19.69 -21.39
CA ASN A 121 -5.62 20.54 -21.65
C ASN A 121 -6.28 20.93 -20.31
N PRO A 122 -6.41 22.24 -19.99
CA PRO A 122 -6.95 22.69 -18.71
C PRO A 122 -8.36 22.19 -18.44
N ARG A 123 -9.15 21.88 -19.48
CA ARG A 123 -10.51 21.31 -19.33
C ARG A 123 -10.49 19.87 -18.84
N ILE A 124 -9.50 19.08 -19.25
CA ILE A 124 -9.34 17.70 -18.82
C ILE A 124 -8.89 17.69 -17.35
N LEU A 125 -7.95 18.58 -17.00
CA LEU A 125 -7.44 18.71 -15.64
C LEU A 125 -8.54 19.15 -14.65
N THR A 126 -9.40 20.10 -15.01
CA THR A 126 -10.53 20.51 -14.16
C THR A 126 -11.58 19.43 -14.05
N ALA A 127 -11.87 18.68 -15.13
CA ALA A 127 -12.79 17.56 -15.10
C ALA A 127 -12.29 16.43 -14.19
N ILE A 128 -11.01 16.07 -14.29
CA ILE A 128 -10.37 15.07 -13.41
C ILE A 128 -10.39 15.55 -11.96
N SER A 129 -9.98 16.78 -11.69
CA SER A 129 -9.96 17.35 -10.34
C SER A 129 -11.34 17.31 -9.69
N THR A 130 -12.38 17.70 -10.44
CA THR A 130 -13.77 17.66 -9.98
C THR A 130 -14.23 16.22 -9.73
N ALA A 131 -13.91 15.29 -10.62
CA ALA A 131 -14.28 13.89 -10.49
C ALA A 131 -13.63 13.23 -9.27
N VAL A 132 -12.33 13.45 -9.05
CA VAL A 132 -11.60 12.93 -7.89
C VAL A 132 -12.16 13.54 -6.60
N SER A 133 -12.43 14.85 -6.58
CA SER A 133 -13.03 15.52 -5.41
C SER A 133 -14.41 14.95 -5.04
N ASN A 134 -15.20 14.53 -6.03
CA ASN A 134 -16.52 13.93 -5.84
C ASN A 134 -16.50 12.40 -5.66
N SER A 135 -15.34 11.76 -5.71
CA SER A 135 -15.23 10.29 -5.64
C SER A 135 -15.45 9.71 -4.24
N GLY A 136 -15.47 10.56 -3.20
CA GLY A 136 -15.53 10.14 -1.80
C GLY A 136 -14.25 9.48 -1.29
N ALA A 137 -13.14 9.62 -2.02
CA ALA A 137 -11.81 9.18 -1.60
C ALA A 137 -11.17 10.17 -0.62
N ASP A 138 -10.45 9.69 0.37
CA ASP A 138 -9.65 10.56 1.25
C ASP A 138 -8.44 11.12 0.47
N GLY A 139 -8.48 12.42 0.20
CA GLY A 139 -7.40 13.15 -0.47
C GLY A 139 -6.06 13.04 0.24
N ARG A 140 -6.03 12.92 1.58
CA ARG A 140 -4.79 12.76 2.35
C ARG A 140 -4.11 11.44 2.04
N LEU A 141 -4.86 10.34 2.02
CA LEU A 141 -4.33 9.01 1.68
C LEU A 141 -3.90 8.93 0.21
N LEU A 142 -4.65 9.54 -0.71
CA LEU A 142 -4.26 9.63 -2.11
C LEU A 142 -2.92 10.36 -2.29
N VAL A 143 -2.76 11.52 -1.65
CA VAL A 143 -1.51 12.29 -1.69
C VAL A 143 -0.37 11.53 -1.02
N ALA A 144 -0.59 10.95 0.16
CA ALA A 144 0.41 10.13 0.84
C ALA A 144 0.86 8.94 -0.01
N THR A 145 -0.07 8.25 -0.66
CA THR A 145 0.24 7.15 -1.59
C THR A 145 1.08 7.64 -2.76
N ALA A 146 0.68 8.73 -3.41
CA ALA A 146 1.43 9.28 -4.55
C ALA A 146 2.85 9.72 -4.15
N LEU A 147 2.98 10.42 -3.03
CA LEU A 147 4.27 10.90 -2.53
C LEU A 147 5.19 9.75 -2.16
N THR A 148 4.68 8.76 -1.42
CA THR A 148 5.48 7.59 -1.04
C THR A 148 5.85 6.75 -2.24
N ALA A 149 4.96 6.56 -3.22
CA ALA A 149 5.27 5.86 -4.46
C ALA A 149 6.39 6.57 -5.25
N VAL A 150 6.30 7.89 -5.45
CA VAL A 150 7.34 8.67 -6.14
C VAL A 150 8.68 8.60 -5.38
N TRP A 151 8.63 8.73 -4.05
CA TRP A 151 9.82 8.61 -3.21
C TRP A 151 10.44 7.21 -3.28
N GLY A 152 9.62 6.16 -3.20
CA GLY A 152 10.02 4.76 -3.31
C GLY A 152 10.63 4.44 -4.67
N CYS A 153 10.04 4.94 -5.76
CA CYS A 153 10.61 4.85 -7.11
C CYS A 153 12.00 5.51 -7.17
N ARG A 154 12.14 6.72 -6.60
CA ARG A 154 13.44 7.43 -6.52
C ARG A 154 14.47 6.63 -5.72
N LEU A 155 14.10 6.09 -4.56
CA LEU A 155 15.00 5.30 -3.73
C LEU A 155 15.41 4.01 -4.42
N THR A 156 14.44 3.29 -5.00
CA THR A 156 14.66 2.05 -5.75
C THR A 156 15.63 2.29 -6.90
N PHE A 157 15.42 3.35 -7.69
CA PHE A 157 16.32 3.73 -8.78
C PHE A 157 17.73 4.08 -8.27
N ASN A 158 17.82 4.85 -7.19
CA ASN A 158 19.11 5.23 -6.59
C ASN A 158 19.88 4.04 -6.01
N PHE A 159 19.18 3.06 -5.47
CA PHE A 159 19.78 1.86 -4.92
C PHE A 159 20.21 0.91 -6.04
N TRP A 160 19.38 0.76 -7.08
CA TRP A 160 19.71 0.01 -8.29
C TRP A 160 20.96 0.53 -9.00
N ARG A 161 21.06 1.84 -9.27
CA ARG A 161 22.24 2.42 -9.96
C ARG A 161 23.55 2.25 -9.20
N LYS A 162 23.49 2.04 -7.88
CA LYS A 162 24.65 1.81 -7.01
C LYS A 162 24.98 0.32 -6.84
N GLY A 163 24.27 -0.57 -7.54
CA GLY A 163 24.48 -2.02 -7.43
C GLY A 163 23.90 -2.63 -6.15
N GLY A 164 23.02 -1.92 -5.44
CA GLY A 164 22.46 -2.36 -4.16
C GLY A 164 21.65 -3.66 -4.22
N TYR A 165 21.08 -3.96 -5.39
CA TYR A 165 20.34 -5.20 -5.65
C TYR A 165 21.23 -6.38 -6.12
N SER A 166 22.55 -6.20 -6.20
CA SER A 166 23.44 -7.32 -6.53
C SER A 166 23.51 -8.31 -5.37
N LEU A 167 23.62 -9.61 -5.68
CA LEU A 167 23.65 -10.67 -4.66
C LEU A 167 24.79 -10.51 -3.65
N ARG A 168 25.92 -9.92 -4.08
CA ARG A 168 27.12 -9.69 -3.26
C ARG A 168 27.14 -8.35 -2.52
N TYR A 169 26.14 -7.49 -2.72
CA TYR A 169 26.10 -6.19 -2.04
C TYR A 169 25.77 -6.38 -0.56
N GLU A 170 26.59 -5.81 0.31
CA GLU A 170 26.30 -5.68 1.74
C GLU A 170 26.57 -4.23 2.14
N ASP A 171 25.62 -3.60 2.85
CA ASP A 171 25.85 -2.31 3.49
C ASP A 171 26.42 -2.60 4.89
N TYR A 172 27.68 -2.22 5.13
CA TYR A 172 28.42 -2.50 6.38
C TYR A 172 28.41 -1.32 7.36
N ARG A 173 27.42 -0.43 7.25
CA ARG A 173 27.24 0.67 8.18
C ARG A 173 26.75 0.17 9.54
#